data_AF-A0A816QFW4-F1
#
_entry.id   AF-A0A816QFW4-F1
#
_cell.length_a   1.000
_cell.length_b   1.000
_cell.length_c   1.000
_cell.angle_alpha   90.00
_cell.angle_beta   90.00
_cell.angle_gamma   90.00
#
_symmetry.space_group_name_H-M   'P 1'
#
loop_
_entity.id
_entity.type
_entity.pdbx_description
1 polymer ?
#
loop_
_entity_poly.entity_id
_entity_poly.type
_entity_poly.pdbx_seq_one_letter_code
_entity_poly.pdbx_strand_id
1 'polypeptide(L)'
;MNTILLNNLYPSTIYFYQVGNNEHNWSSIYKFINRSSSTDDEVNLIAYADMGVSPIQSGAKATIDRVLARFLSNNVTAILHIGDVSYARGIGTLWDAFMSQNEPTTSRASYMVGIGNHEYDHVTGGNKDPSQAPGDG
;
A
#
# COMPACT_ATOMS: atom_id res chain seq x y z
N MET A 1 11.69 1.54 -10.33
CA MET A 1 10.50 2.25 -9.80
C MET A 1 10.13 3.35 -10.77
N ASN A 2 8.85 3.50 -11.12
CA ASN A 2 8.35 4.58 -11.98
C ASN A 2 7.18 5.27 -11.30
N THR A 3 7.05 6.58 -11.47
CA THR A 3 5.96 7.39 -10.90
C THR A 3 5.45 8.35 -11.97
N ILE A 4 4.13 8.46 -12.10
CA ILE A 4 3.46 9.35 -13.05
C ILE A 4 2.42 10.19 -12.29
N LEU A 5 2.39 11.48 -12.60
CA LEU A 5 1.37 12.40 -12.10
C LEU A 5 0.23 12.50 -13.12
N LEU A 6 -0.97 12.07 -12.71
CA LEU A 6 -2.20 12.26 -13.48
C LEU A 6 -2.85 13.58 -13.05
N ASN A 7 -2.87 14.58 -13.94
CA ASN A 7 -3.43 15.90 -13.69
C ASN A 7 -4.81 16.07 -14.32
N ASN A 8 -5.54 17.10 -13.89
CA ASN A 8 -6.83 17.51 -14.47
C ASN A 8 -7.90 16.40 -14.45
N LEU A 9 -7.90 15.57 -13.40
CA LEU A 9 -8.92 14.55 -13.19
C LEU A 9 -10.22 15.18 -12.68
N TYR A 10 -11.34 14.83 -13.29
CA TYR A 10 -12.66 15.21 -12.82
C TYR A 10 -13.02 14.44 -11.55
N PRO A 11 -13.67 15.08 -10.56
CA PRO A 11 -14.12 14.39 -9.36
C PRO A 11 -15.21 13.35 -9.68
N SER A 12 -15.42 12.40 -8.76
CA SER A 12 -16.46 11.35 -8.85
C SER A 12 -16.45 10.58 -10.17
N THR A 13 -15.29 10.48 -10.83
CA THR A 13 -15.11 9.91 -12.16
C THR A 13 -14.27 8.64 -12.09
N ILE A 14 -14.70 7.59 -12.79
CA ILE A 14 -13.96 6.34 -12.94
C ILE A 14 -12.93 6.52 -14.06
N TYR A 15 -11.67 6.29 -13.73
CA TYR A 15 -10.56 6.27 -14.68
C TYR A 15 -10.06 4.85 -14.88
N PHE A 16 -9.85 4.48 -16.14
CA PHE A 16 -9.21 3.22 -16.53
C PHE A 16 -7.75 3.51 -16.93
N TYR A 17 -6.82 2.67 -16.51
CA TYR A 17 -5.40 2.88 -16.79
C TYR A 17 -4.67 1.56 -17.00
N GLN A 18 -3.52 1.62 -17.69
CA GLN A 18 -2.55 0.54 -17.83
C GLN A 18 -1.15 1.14 -17.67
N VAL A 19 -0.19 0.34 -17.21
CA VAL A 19 1.20 0.75 -17.01
C VAL A 19 2.11 -0.14 -17.82
N GLY A 20 3.16 0.42 -18.43
CA GLY A 20 4.08 -0.33 -19.27
C GLY A 20 4.65 0.50 -20.40
N ASN A 21 5.25 -0.17 -21.37
CA ASN A 21 5.75 0.43 -22.60
C ASN A 21 5.78 -0.61 -23.73
N ASN A 22 6.08 -0.18 -24.95
CA ASN A 22 6.10 -1.07 -26.12
C ASN A 22 7.28 -2.07 -26.11
N GLU A 23 8.29 -1.88 -25.27
CA GLU A 23 9.46 -2.76 -25.16
C GLU A 23 9.24 -3.91 -24.15
N HIS A 24 8.50 -3.65 -23.08
CA HIS A 24 8.29 -4.57 -21.94
C HIS A 24 6.82 -4.98 -21.76
N ASN A 25 6.00 -4.70 -22.76
CA ASN A 25 4.55 -4.89 -22.75
C ASN A 25 3.81 -3.95 -21.79
N TRP A 26 2.50 -3.95 -21.96
CA TRP A 26 1.55 -3.24 -21.12
C TRP A 26 0.91 -4.18 -20.12
N SER A 27 0.57 -3.66 -18.93
CA SER A 27 -0.19 -4.38 -17.91
C SER A 27 -1.62 -4.69 -18.36
N SER A 28 -2.35 -5.45 -17.54
CA SER A 28 -3.82 -5.45 -17.61
C SER A 28 -4.38 -4.04 -17.37
N ILE A 29 -5.63 -3.82 -17.78
CA ILE A 29 -6.34 -2.58 -17.50
C ILE A 29 -6.84 -2.60 -16.05
N TYR A 30 -6.44 -1.59 -15.29
CA TYR A 30 -6.90 -1.29 -13.94
C TYR A 30 -7.90 -0.13 -13.97
N LYS A 31 -8.55 0.12 -12.84
CA LYS A 31 -9.44 1.27 -12.67
C LYS A 31 -9.45 1.78 -11.23
N PHE A 32 -9.64 3.09 -11.08
CA PHE A 32 -9.87 3.77 -9.80
C PHE A 32 -10.95 4.85 -9.97
N ILE A 33 -11.52 5.31 -8.86
CA ILE A 33 -12.43 6.46 -8.82
C ILE A 33 -11.70 7.64 -8.19
N ASN A 34 -11.81 8.82 -8.81
CA ASN A 34 -11.25 10.04 -8.23
C ASN A 34 -12.11 10.53 -7.05
N ARG A 35 -11.53 11.39 -6.20
CA ARG A 35 -12.21 11.98 -5.02
C ARG A 35 -13.60 12.53 -5.34
N SER A 36 -14.48 12.53 -4.33
CA SER A 36 -15.80 13.13 -4.48
C SER A 36 -15.72 14.61 -4.87
N SER A 37 -16.72 15.05 -5.63
CA SER A 37 -16.99 16.45 -5.95
C SER A 37 -17.54 17.23 -4.76
N SER A 38 -18.19 16.54 -3.82
CA SER A 38 -18.80 17.11 -2.62
C SER A 38 -17.84 17.05 -1.44
N THR A 39 -17.86 18.08 -0.60
CA THR A 39 -17.14 18.12 0.68
C THR A 39 -17.97 17.57 1.84
N ASP A 40 -19.26 17.34 1.62
CA ASP A 40 -20.21 16.84 2.62
C ASP A 40 -20.37 15.32 2.55
N ASP A 41 -19.75 14.68 1.55
CA ASP A 41 -19.79 13.24 1.40
C ASP A 41 -19.03 12.53 2.52
N GLU A 42 -19.59 11.40 2.96
CA GLU A 42 -18.95 10.56 3.96
C GLU A 42 -17.58 10.07 3.48
N VAL A 43 -16.60 10.13 4.39
CA VAL A 43 -15.24 9.63 4.16
C VAL A 43 -15.08 8.34 4.94
N ASN A 44 -14.97 7.22 4.22
CA ASN A 44 -14.77 5.90 4.82
C ASN A 44 -13.31 5.47 4.63
N LEU A 45 -12.59 5.32 5.72
CA LEU A 45 -11.17 4.94 5.71
C LEU A 45 -11.00 3.52 6.24
N ILE A 46 -10.12 2.76 5.58
CA ILE A 46 -9.51 1.58 6.18
C ILE A 46 -8.14 2.02 6.70
N ALA A 47 -7.91 1.90 8.00
CA ALA A 47 -6.63 2.26 8.62
C ALA A 47 -6.04 1.04 9.35
N TYR A 48 -4.76 0.77 9.12
CA TYR A 48 -4.00 -0.29 9.77
C TYR A 48 -2.49 0.00 9.69
N ALA A 49 -1.68 -0.77 10.41
CA ALA A 49 -0.23 -0.69 10.42
C ALA A 49 0.35 -2.10 10.65
N ASP A 50 1.68 -2.22 10.67
CA ASP A 50 2.40 -3.41 11.16
C ASP A 50 2.04 -4.70 10.39
N MET A 51 1.75 -4.59 9.09
CA MET A 51 1.18 -5.72 8.34
C MET A 51 2.23 -6.77 7.99
N GLY A 52 3.36 -6.34 7.44
CA GLY A 52 4.38 -7.23 6.91
C GLY A 52 3.97 -8.06 5.68
N VAL A 53 4.68 -9.16 5.49
CA VAL A 53 4.62 -10.04 4.31
C VAL A 53 4.15 -11.43 4.69
N SER A 54 3.18 -11.97 3.97
CA SER A 54 2.80 -13.38 4.12
C SER A 54 3.79 -14.28 3.38
N PRO A 55 4.20 -15.44 3.95
CA PRO A 55 3.75 -16.04 5.20
C PRO A 55 4.62 -15.68 6.43
N ILE A 56 5.54 -14.72 6.31
CA ILE A 56 6.49 -14.36 7.39
C ILE A 56 5.75 -13.79 8.60
N GLN A 57 4.90 -12.79 8.37
CA GLN A 57 3.96 -12.30 9.36
C GLN A 57 2.65 -13.08 9.20
N SER A 58 2.31 -13.89 10.19
CA SER A 58 1.13 -14.77 10.15
C SER A 58 -0.19 -14.02 9.96
N GLY A 59 -0.27 -12.76 10.42
CA GLY A 59 -1.43 -11.89 10.24
C GLY A 59 -1.56 -11.28 8.84
N ALA A 60 -0.48 -11.20 8.06
CA ALA A 60 -0.45 -10.45 6.80
C ALA A 60 -1.51 -10.93 5.82
N LYS A 61 -1.60 -12.24 5.59
CA LYS A 61 -2.59 -12.81 4.65
C LYS A 61 -4.03 -12.46 5.05
N ALA A 62 -4.36 -12.62 6.33
CA ALA A 62 -5.71 -12.34 6.81
C ALA A 62 -6.05 -10.85 6.68
N THR A 63 -5.08 -9.96 6.90
CA THR A 63 -5.25 -8.51 6.71
C THR A 63 -5.46 -8.18 5.23
N ILE A 64 -4.63 -8.70 4.32
CA ILE A 64 -4.75 -8.50 2.87
C ILE A 64 -6.15 -8.92 2.39
N ASP A 65 -6.58 -10.14 2.75
CA ASP A 65 -7.87 -10.68 2.33
C ASP A 65 -9.04 -9.81 2.86
N ARG A 66 -8.96 -9.35 4.11
CA ARG A 66 -10.01 -8.52 4.74
C ARG A 66 -10.05 -7.10 4.18
N VAL A 67 -8.90 -6.49 3.90
CA VAL A 67 -8.82 -5.16 3.31
C VAL A 67 -9.41 -5.19 1.91
N LEU A 68 -9.02 -6.16 1.08
CA LEU A 68 -9.58 -6.33 -0.25
C LEU A 68 -11.10 -6.57 -0.19
N ALA A 69 -11.56 -7.49 0.66
CA ALA A 69 -12.99 -7.77 0.80
C ALA A 69 -13.79 -6.54 1.24
N ARG A 70 -13.28 -5.75 2.20
CA ARG A 70 -13.94 -4.51 2.64
C ARG A 70 -13.93 -3.44 1.56
N PHE A 71 -12.82 -3.26 0.85
CA PHE A 71 -12.72 -2.32 -0.25
C PHE A 71 -13.71 -2.65 -1.37
N LEU A 72 -13.90 -3.92 -1.69
CA LEU A 72 -14.83 -4.36 -2.75
C LEU A 72 -16.30 -4.31 -2.35
N SER A 73 -16.62 -4.35 -1.06
CA SER A 73 -18.01 -4.42 -0.55
C SER A 73 -18.53 -3.11 0.04
N ASN A 74 -17.67 -2.12 0.26
CA ASN A 74 -18.04 -0.84 0.88
C ASN A 74 -17.56 0.33 0.03
N ASN A 75 -18.16 1.51 0.24
CA ASN A 75 -17.72 2.75 -0.38
C ASN A 75 -16.48 3.31 0.35
N VAL A 76 -15.32 2.66 0.18
CA VAL A 76 -14.05 3.07 0.81
C VAL A 76 -13.40 4.21 0.01
N THR A 77 -13.14 5.33 0.68
CA THR A 77 -12.51 6.51 0.10
C THR A 77 -11.01 6.33 -0.09
N ALA A 78 -10.33 5.83 0.94
CA ALA A 78 -8.89 5.63 0.94
C ALA A 78 -8.46 4.58 1.97
N ILE A 79 -7.25 4.08 1.80
CA ILE A 79 -6.57 3.16 2.71
C ILE A 79 -5.35 3.87 3.28
N LEU A 80 -5.20 3.82 4.60
CA LEU A 80 -4.06 4.37 5.34
C LEU A 80 -3.26 3.21 5.96
N HIS A 81 -2.04 3.01 5.49
CA HIS A 81 -1.07 2.10 6.11
C HIS A 81 -0.10 2.93 6.96
N ILE A 82 -0.25 2.89 8.27
CA ILE A 82 0.37 3.83 9.20
C ILE A 82 1.72 3.29 9.72
N GLY A 83 2.62 2.96 8.79
CA GLY A 83 3.99 2.50 9.10
C GLY A 83 4.12 1.00 9.32
N ASP A 84 5.39 0.57 9.42
CA ASP A 84 5.82 -0.82 9.59
C ASP A 84 5.24 -1.73 8.49
N VAL A 85 5.65 -1.42 7.27
CA VAL A 85 4.97 -1.82 6.05
C VAL A 85 5.25 -3.28 5.72
N SER A 86 6.52 -3.58 5.42
CA SER A 86 6.95 -4.89 4.93
C SER A 86 7.79 -5.67 5.93
N TYR A 87 8.34 -4.99 6.94
CA TYR A 87 9.43 -5.51 7.79
C TYR A 87 10.66 -5.98 6.99
N ALA A 88 10.89 -5.39 5.80
CA ALA A 88 12.00 -5.76 4.93
C ALA A 88 13.36 -5.64 5.62
N ARG A 89 13.59 -4.58 6.39
CA ARG A 89 14.78 -4.37 7.22
C ARG A 89 16.09 -4.72 6.49
N GLY A 90 16.26 -4.15 5.30
CA GLY A 90 17.41 -4.38 4.43
C GLY A 90 17.33 -5.61 3.50
N ILE A 91 16.28 -6.42 3.57
CA ILE A 91 16.02 -7.53 2.62
C ILE A 91 15.10 -7.01 1.50
N GLY A 92 15.70 -6.48 0.43
CA GLY A 92 14.96 -5.81 -0.66
C GLY A 92 13.85 -6.64 -1.32
N THR A 93 14.01 -7.96 -1.42
CA THR A 93 13.00 -8.85 -2.02
C THR A 93 11.68 -8.89 -1.23
N LEU A 94 11.69 -8.52 0.06
CA LEU A 94 10.47 -8.41 0.86
C LEU A 94 9.62 -7.19 0.46
N TRP A 95 10.24 -6.12 -0.05
CA TRP A 95 9.49 -5.00 -0.63
C TRP A 95 8.71 -5.44 -1.87
N ASP A 96 9.36 -6.19 -2.78
CA ASP A 96 8.70 -6.70 -3.99
C ASP A 96 7.59 -7.70 -3.65
N ALA A 97 7.81 -8.58 -2.67
CA ALA A 97 6.80 -9.50 -2.17
C ALA A 97 5.60 -8.74 -1.56
N PHE A 98 5.87 -7.70 -0.76
CA PHE A 98 4.84 -6.84 -0.18
C PHE A 98 4.00 -6.13 -1.26
N MET A 99 4.65 -5.54 -2.26
CA MET A 99 3.93 -4.85 -3.35
C MET A 99 3.09 -5.85 -4.15
N SER A 100 3.64 -7.02 -4.46
CA SER A 100 2.95 -8.05 -5.24
C SER A 100 1.70 -8.59 -4.53
N GLN A 101 1.77 -8.88 -3.24
CA GLN A 101 0.60 -9.40 -2.48
C GLN A 101 -0.51 -8.34 -2.28
N ASN A 102 -0.16 -7.05 -2.34
CA ASN A 102 -1.11 -5.93 -2.15
C ASN A 102 -1.67 -5.36 -3.46
N GLU A 103 -1.06 -5.67 -4.60
CA GLU A 103 -1.46 -5.18 -5.94
C GLU A 103 -2.97 -5.28 -6.22
N PRO A 104 -3.69 -6.36 -5.83
CA PRO A 104 -5.13 -6.44 -6.08
C PRO A 104 -5.94 -5.30 -5.45
N THR A 105 -5.45 -4.75 -4.34
CA THR A 105 -6.06 -3.61 -3.64
C THR A 105 -5.45 -2.29 -4.11
N THR A 106 -4.12 -2.17 -4.13
CA THR A 106 -3.42 -0.90 -4.36
C THR A 106 -3.50 -0.42 -5.81
N SER A 107 -3.78 -1.30 -6.76
CA SER A 107 -4.06 -0.94 -8.16
C SER A 107 -5.45 -0.30 -8.37
N ARG A 108 -6.27 -0.20 -7.32
CA ARG A 108 -7.67 0.26 -7.41
C ARG A 108 -8.01 1.32 -6.36
N ALA A 109 -7.36 1.26 -5.21
CA ALA A 109 -7.58 2.14 -4.08
C ALA A 109 -6.52 3.25 -4.01
N SER A 110 -6.90 4.43 -3.51
CA SER A 110 -5.93 5.38 -2.99
C SER A 110 -5.30 4.79 -1.71
N TYR A 111 -4.02 4.44 -1.79
CA TYR A 111 -3.27 3.79 -0.71
C TYR A 111 -2.16 4.71 -0.21
N MET A 112 -2.34 5.26 0.98
CA MET A 112 -1.43 6.22 1.59
C MET A 112 -0.60 5.55 2.68
N VAL A 113 0.69 5.85 2.72
CA VAL A 113 1.65 5.13 3.57
C VAL A 113 2.36 6.10 4.50
N GLY A 114 2.34 5.80 5.80
CA GLY A 114 3.18 6.40 6.83
C GLY A 114 4.49 5.61 6.99
N ILE A 115 5.45 6.20 7.68
CA ILE A 115 6.77 5.61 7.92
C ILE A 115 6.84 5.17 9.38
N GLY A 116 7.13 3.89 9.63
CA GLY A 116 7.39 3.32 10.95
C GLY A 116 8.88 3.20 11.24
N ASN A 117 9.23 2.61 12.39
CA ASN A 117 10.64 2.39 12.74
C ASN A 117 11.27 1.32 11.83
N HIS A 118 10.49 0.36 11.32
CA HIS A 118 11.00 -0.70 10.45
C HIS A 118 11.25 -0.29 9.00
N GLU A 119 10.90 0.93 8.60
CA GLU A 119 11.26 1.51 7.29
C GLU A 119 12.66 2.13 7.29
N TYR A 120 13.26 2.37 8.46
CA TYR A 120 14.65 2.79 8.55
C TYR A 120 15.56 1.57 8.32
N ASP A 121 15.77 1.24 7.04
CA ASP A 121 16.68 0.16 6.65
C ASP A 121 18.13 0.51 7.07
N HIS A 122 18.77 -0.41 7.77
CA HIS A 122 20.15 -0.25 8.26
C HIS A 122 21.09 -1.24 7.56
N VAL A 123 22.17 -0.73 6.95
CA VAL A 123 23.21 -1.56 6.30
C VAL A 123 24.10 -2.30 7.31
N THR A 124 24.17 -1.82 8.55
CA THR A 124 24.88 -2.40 9.68
C THR A 124 24.18 -1.98 10.97
N GLY A 125 24.16 -2.84 12.00
CA GLY A 125 23.62 -2.46 13.32
C GLY A 125 22.10 -2.58 13.48
N GLY A 126 21.41 -3.26 12.55
CA GLY A 126 19.95 -3.47 12.60
C GLY A 126 19.41 -4.22 13.83
N ASN A 127 20.29 -4.74 14.69
CA ASN A 127 19.92 -5.32 15.99
C ASN A 127 19.63 -4.23 17.05
N LYS A 128 19.92 -2.96 16.75
CA LYS A 128 19.70 -1.80 17.64
C LYS A 128 18.87 -0.75 16.91
N ASP A 129 17.57 -1.00 16.92
CA ASP A 129 16.50 -0.08 16.58
C ASP A 129 16.73 1.33 17.20
N PRO A 130 16.69 2.44 16.42
CA PRO A 130 16.80 3.80 16.92
C PRO A 130 15.56 4.30 17.70
N SER A 131 14.49 3.50 17.82
CA SER A 131 13.31 3.80 18.64
C SER A 131 13.57 3.84 20.14
N GLN A 132 14.73 3.34 20.60
CA GLN A 132 15.04 3.05 22.01
C GLN A 132 14.13 2.02 22.69
N ALA A 133 13.39 1.20 21.92
CA ALA A 133 12.67 0.07 22.49
C ALA A 133 13.66 -0.92 23.15
N PRO A 134 13.46 -1.30 24.42
CA PRO A 134 14.38 -2.18 25.12
C PRO A 134 14.22 -3.64 24.64
N GLY A 135 15.16 -4.16 23.84
CA GLY A 135 15.21 -5.58 23.48
C GLY A 135 16.19 -5.92 22.35
N ASP A 136 16.80 -7.10 22.40
CA ASP A 136 17.81 -7.57 21.45
C ASP A 136 17.18 -8.09 20.15
N GLY A 137 16.99 -7.19 19.17
CA GLY A 137 16.92 -7.47 17.71
C GLY A 137 15.81 -8.38 17.19
#